data_AF-A0A6A8LW07-F1
#
_entry.id   AF-A0A6A8LW07-F1
#
_cell.length_a   1.000
_cell.length_b   1.000
_cell.length_c   1.000
_cell.angle_alpha   90.00
_cell.angle_beta   90.00
_cell.angle_gamma   90.00
#
_symmetry.space_group_name_H-M   'P 1'
#
loop_
_entity.id
_entity.type
_entity.pdbx_description
1 polymer ?
#
loop_
_entity_poly.entity_id
_entity_poly.type
_entity_poly.pdbx_seq_one_letter_code
_entity_poly.pdbx_strand_id
1 'polypeptide(L)'
;MVQSINTKVDLTMAGTSYMGLSDYGKIMIGDKGFEFFNDRDVKKYIQIPWEEVDVVIASVMFKGKWIPRFALRTKKNGMFTFSAKNSKEVLRAIREYVPADRMVRSLTFFQVIKRNLKNLFKNKK
;
A
#
# COMPACT_ATOMS: atom_id res chain seq x y z
N MET A 1 -18.41 13.92 -12.05
CA MET A 1 -18.37 12.46 -11.80
C MET A 1 -16.96 12.02 -12.15
N VAL A 2 -16.23 11.37 -11.23
CA VAL A 2 -14.91 10.81 -11.57
C VAL A 2 -15.12 9.46 -12.23
N GLN A 3 -14.42 9.22 -13.34
CA GLN A 3 -14.51 7.96 -14.06
C GLN A 3 -13.36 7.05 -13.64
N SER A 4 -13.69 5.79 -13.34
CA SER A 4 -12.68 4.76 -13.08
C SER A 4 -11.86 4.48 -14.34
N ILE A 5 -10.57 4.25 -14.19
CA ILE A 5 -9.72 3.78 -15.29
C ILE A 5 -9.95 2.29 -15.60
N ASN A 6 -10.40 1.53 -14.59
CA ASN A 6 -10.67 0.10 -14.69
C ASN A 6 -11.94 -0.15 -15.51
N THR A 7 -11.86 -1.10 -16.42
CA THR A 7 -13.02 -1.62 -17.17
C THR A 7 -13.64 -2.82 -16.46
N LYS A 8 -12.86 -3.50 -15.62
CA LYS A 8 -13.31 -4.60 -14.76
C LYS A 8 -12.78 -4.40 -13.34
N VAL A 9 -13.64 -4.65 -12.36
CA VAL A 9 -13.29 -4.58 -10.93
C VAL A 9 -13.19 -6.01 -10.38
N ASP A 10 -12.04 -6.35 -9.81
CA ASP A 10 -11.82 -7.65 -9.16
C ASP A 10 -12.03 -7.59 -7.65
N LEU A 11 -11.67 -6.46 -7.03
CA LEU A 11 -11.80 -6.29 -5.59
C LEU A 11 -12.15 -4.84 -5.25
N THR A 12 -13.09 -4.67 -4.33
CA THR A 12 -13.35 -3.40 -3.65
C THR A 12 -13.25 -3.61 -2.15
N MET A 13 -12.48 -2.75 -1.47
CA MET A 13 -12.18 -2.88 -0.04
C MET A 13 -12.19 -1.51 0.62
N ALA A 14 -12.78 -1.41 1.81
CA ALA A 14 -12.65 -0.19 2.61
C ALA A 14 -11.18 0.01 3.04
N GLY A 15 -10.70 1.25 2.95
CA GLY A 15 -9.33 1.59 3.25
C GLY A 15 -9.11 3.05 3.58
N THR A 16 -7.85 3.38 3.85
CA THR A 16 -7.41 4.72 4.20
C THR A 16 -6.20 5.08 3.35
N SER A 17 -6.22 6.28 2.77
CA SER A 17 -5.07 6.90 2.11
C SER A 17 -4.34 7.81 3.08
N TYR A 18 -3.00 7.80 2.99
CA TYR A 18 -2.12 8.65 3.79
C TYR A 18 -1.39 9.71 2.95
N MET A 19 -1.95 10.09 1.79
CA MET A 19 -1.46 11.20 0.96
C MET A 19 -1.82 12.58 1.55
N GLY A 20 -1.24 12.90 2.71
CA GLY A 20 -1.55 14.11 3.47
C GLY A 20 -2.28 13.78 4.77
N LEU A 21 -3.48 14.34 4.96
CA LEU A 21 -4.37 13.92 6.05
C LEU A 21 -4.87 12.49 5.80
N SER A 22 -5.18 11.76 6.87
CA SER A 22 -5.73 10.41 6.74
C SER A 22 -7.14 10.47 6.17
N ASP A 23 -7.28 10.05 4.92
CA ASP A 23 -8.53 10.06 4.17
C ASP A 23 -9.14 8.66 4.14
N TYR A 24 -10.38 8.52 4.59
CA TYR A 24 -11.13 7.27 4.54
C TYR A 24 -11.85 7.13 3.20
N GLY A 25 -11.89 5.92 2.68
CA GLY A 25 -12.45 5.66 1.37
C GLY A 25 -12.49 4.19 0.99
N LYS A 26 -12.65 3.96 -0.30
CA LYS A 26 -12.68 2.64 -0.92
C LYS A 26 -11.49 2.47 -1.85
N ILE A 27 -10.77 1.38 -1.65
CA ILE A 27 -9.74 0.88 -2.54
C ILE A 27 -10.43 -0.02 -3.56
N MET A 28 -10.10 0.17 -4.84
CA MET A 28 -10.59 -0.63 -5.95
C MET A 28 -9.40 -1.17 -6.73
N ILE A 29 -9.39 -2.49 -6.94
CA ILE A 29 -8.40 -3.19 -7.77
C ILE A 29 -9.12 -3.68 -9.00
N GLY A 30 -8.58 -3.37 -10.17
CA GLY A 30 -9.13 -3.81 -11.43
C GLY A 30 -8.07 -4.09 -12.47
N ASP A 31 -8.54 -4.30 -13.70
CA ASP A 31 -7.74 -4.74 -14.84
C ASP A 31 -6.67 -3.72 -15.28
N LYS A 32 -6.87 -2.43 -15.06
CA LYS A 32 -5.94 -1.37 -15.50
C LYS A 32 -5.10 -0.75 -14.39
N GLY A 33 -5.57 -0.78 -13.15
CA GLY A 33 -4.84 -0.18 -12.05
C GLY A 33 -5.43 -0.32 -10.67
N PHE A 34 -4.69 0.24 -9.72
CA PHE A 34 -5.11 0.48 -8.36
C PHE A 34 -5.81 1.84 -8.28
N GLU A 35 -6.96 1.89 -7.63
CA GLU A 35 -7.68 3.13 -7.40
C GLU A 35 -8.09 3.29 -5.94
N PHE A 36 -8.19 4.54 -5.49
CA PHE A 36 -8.75 4.92 -4.20
C PHE A 36 -9.72 6.07 -4.39
N PHE A 37 -10.92 5.95 -3.83
CA PHE A 37 -11.96 6.97 -3.84
C PHE A 37 -12.31 7.37 -2.42
N ASN A 38 -12.25 8.66 -2.10
CA ASN A 38 -12.61 9.18 -0.79
C ASN A 38 -14.14 9.13 -0.58
N ASP A 39 -14.58 8.72 0.60
CA ASP A 39 -16.02 8.58 0.91
C ASP A 39 -16.73 9.93 1.11
N ARG A 40 -16.00 10.98 1.52
CA ARG A 40 -16.53 12.31 1.81
C ARG A 40 -16.43 13.28 0.64
N ASP A 41 -15.37 13.17 -0.15
CA ASP A 41 -15.10 14.09 -1.26
C ASP A 41 -14.78 13.33 -2.55
N VAL A 42 -15.74 13.29 -3.46
CA VAL A 42 -15.61 12.62 -4.77
C VAL A 42 -14.54 13.22 -5.68
N LYS A 43 -14.07 14.45 -5.40
CA LYS A 43 -12.96 15.07 -6.14
C LYS A 43 -11.60 14.57 -5.65
N LYS A 44 -11.54 13.95 -4.47
CA LYS A 44 -10.33 13.33 -3.93
C LYS A 44 -10.29 11.85 -4.29
N TYR A 45 -9.51 11.55 -5.30
CA TYR A 45 -9.27 10.19 -5.76
C TYR A 45 -7.80 10.02 -6.14
N ILE A 46 -7.35 8.78 -6.12
CA ILE A 46 -6.02 8.38 -6.55
C ILE A 46 -6.19 7.25 -7.54
N GLN A 47 -5.59 7.36 -8.71
CA GLN A 47 -5.59 6.32 -9.74
C GLN A 47 -4.14 6.04 -10.12
N ILE A 48 -3.72 4.79 -9.99
CA ILE A 48 -2.36 4.34 -10.27
C ILE A 48 -2.46 3.20 -11.27
N PRO A 49 -2.24 3.48 -12.57
CA PRO A 49 -2.15 2.44 -13.59
C PRO A 49 -1.07 1.41 -13.23
N TRP A 50 -1.27 0.14 -13.54
CA TRP A 50 -0.28 -0.91 -13.25
C TRP A 50 1.09 -0.63 -13.89
N GLU A 51 1.08 0.01 -15.06
CA GLU A 51 2.28 0.42 -15.78
C GLU A 51 3.14 1.45 -15.01
N GLU A 52 2.52 2.27 -14.16
CA GLU A 52 3.20 3.26 -13.32
C GLU A 52 3.71 2.66 -12.01
N VAL A 53 3.23 1.47 -11.62
CA VAL A 53 3.68 0.78 -10.39
C VAL A 53 5.08 0.24 -10.60
N ASP A 54 6.03 0.81 -9.87
CA ASP A 54 7.41 0.33 -9.83
C ASP A 54 7.54 -0.81 -8.82
N VAL A 55 7.15 -0.57 -7.56
CA VAL A 55 7.27 -1.56 -6.48
C VAL A 55 6.11 -1.41 -5.49
N VAL A 56 5.60 -2.54 -5.00
CA VAL A 56 4.63 -2.62 -3.90
C VAL A 56 5.36 -3.00 -2.63
N ILE A 57 5.23 -2.18 -1.60
CA ILE A 57 5.95 -2.32 -0.33
C ILE A 57 4.94 -2.65 0.76
N ALA A 58 5.02 -3.84 1.37
CA ALA A 58 4.14 -4.23 2.46
C ALA A 58 4.87 -4.16 3.81
N SER A 59 4.27 -3.49 4.79
CA SER A 59 4.75 -3.56 6.18
C SER A 59 4.20 -4.83 6.81
N VAL A 60 5.07 -5.81 7.05
CA VAL A 60 4.66 -7.13 7.55
C VAL A 60 5.06 -7.28 9.01
N MET A 61 4.07 -7.44 9.88
CA MET A 61 4.25 -7.66 11.32
C MET A 61 3.91 -9.09 11.73
N PHE A 62 4.29 -9.45 12.96
CA PHE A 62 3.94 -10.73 13.60
C PHE A 62 4.22 -11.96 12.71
N LYS A 63 5.43 -12.06 12.15
CA LYS A 63 5.87 -13.15 11.26
C LYS A 63 4.97 -13.37 10.02
N GLY A 64 4.33 -12.33 9.48
CA GLY A 64 3.47 -12.47 8.31
C GLY A 64 1.97 -12.48 8.61
N LYS A 65 1.58 -12.44 9.89
CA LYS A 65 0.17 -12.52 10.29
C LYS A 65 -0.59 -11.22 10.09
N TRP A 66 0.09 -10.08 10.11
CA TRP A 66 -0.58 -8.78 10.05
C TRP A 66 0.15 -7.79 9.14
N ILE A 67 -0.64 -7.03 8.38
CA ILE A 67 -0.15 -6.02 7.43
C ILE A 67 -0.93 -4.73 7.70
N PRO A 68 -0.45 -3.86 8.60
CA PRO A 68 -1.13 -2.60 8.93
C PRO A 68 -1.24 -1.65 7.73
N ARG A 69 -0.19 -1.62 6.89
CA ARG A 69 -0.01 -0.65 5.81
C ARG A 69 0.78 -1.28 4.68
N PHE A 70 0.50 -0.80 3.49
CA PHE A 70 1.26 -1.08 2.29
C PHE A 70 1.39 0.21 1.48
N ALA A 71 2.36 0.26 0.60
CA ALA A 71 2.59 1.41 -0.26
C ALA A 71 2.82 0.98 -1.70
N LEU A 72 2.32 1.77 -2.64
CA LEU A 72 2.62 1.65 -4.05
C LEU A 72 3.63 2.75 -4.39
N ARG A 73 4.86 2.35 -4.73
CA ARG A 73 5.85 3.26 -5.29
C ARG A 73 5.60 3.33 -6.79
N THR A 74 5.39 4.53 -7.28
CA THR A 74 5.27 4.81 -8.70
C THR A 74 6.63 5.17 -9.30
N LYS A 75 6.77 5.03 -10.61
CA LYS A 75 8.01 5.37 -11.33
C LYS A 75 8.35 6.86 -11.24
N LYS A 76 7.34 7.73 -11.25
CA LYS A 76 7.52 9.19 -11.33
C LYS A 76 6.92 9.99 -10.17
N ASN A 77 5.81 9.53 -9.59
CA ASN A 77 4.99 10.32 -8.66
C ASN A 77 5.20 9.95 -7.18
N GLY A 78 6.34 9.31 -6.87
CA GLY A 78 6.69 8.94 -5.51
C GLY A 78 5.89 7.78 -4.94
N MET A 79 5.70 7.77 -3.63
CA MET A 79 5.15 6.64 -2.87
C MET A 79 3.79 6.98 -2.25
N PHE A 80 2.80 6.15 -2.56
CA PHE A 80 1.43 6.28 -2.05
C PHE A 80 1.20 5.22 -0.98
N THR A 81 0.88 5.62 0.25
CA THR A 81 0.69 4.69 1.36
C THR A 81 -0.78 4.53 1.70
N PHE A 82 -1.19 3.28 1.93
CA PHE A 82 -2.56 2.89 2.21
C PHE A 82 -2.63 1.88 3.36
N SER A 83 -3.81 1.80 3.97
CA SER A 83 -4.24 0.67 4.80
C SER A 83 -5.60 0.18 4.32
N ALA A 84 -5.84 -1.13 4.39
CA ALA A 84 -7.14 -1.69 4.06
C ALA A 84 -7.69 -2.50 5.24
N LYS A 85 -9.01 -2.68 5.29
CA LYS A 85 -9.65 -3.58 6.26
C LYS A 85 -9.05 -4.99 6.19
N ASN A 86 -8.81 -5.50 4.98
CA ASN A 86 -8.07 -6.73 4.73
C ASN A 86 -6.91 -6.51 3.75
N SER A 87 -5.79 -5.99 4.25
CA SER A 87 -4.59 -5.74 3.43
C SER A 87 -4.03 -7.00 2.77
N LYS A 88 -4.22 -8.20 3.35
CA LYS A 88 -3.72 -9.45 2.77
C LYS A 88 -4.45 -9.81 1.47
N GLU A 89 -5.76 -9.58 1.45
CA GLU A 89 -6.60 -9.80 0.28
C GLU A 89 -6.33 -8.77 -0.82
N VAL A 90 -6.17 -7.49 -0.44
CA VAL A 90 -5.77 -6.44 -1.39
C VAL A 90 -4.43 -6.76 -2.04
N LEU A 91 -3.42 -7.14 -1.25
CA LEU A 91 -2.11 -7.51 -1.80
C LEU A 91 -2.15 -8.79 -2.66
N ARG A 92 -3.07 -9.71 -2.38
CA ARG A 92 -3.29 -10.88 -3.24
C ARG A 92 -3.89 -10.45 -4.59
N ALA A 93 -4.89 -9.58 -4.60
CA ALA A 93 -5.44 -9.05 -5.84
C ALA A 93 -4.40 -8.26 -6.65
N ILE A 94 -3.55 -7.45 -5.99
CA ILE A 94 -2.45 -6.73 -6.65
C ILE A 94 -1.44 -7.70 -7.28
N ARG A 95 -1.21 -8.87 -6.67
CA ARG A 95 -0.23 -9.86 -7.16
C ARG A 95 -0.58 -10.44 -8.53
N GLU A 96 -1.85 -10.39 -8.94
CA GLU A 96 -2.27 -10.81 -10.29
C GLU A 96 -1.75 -9.84 -11.38
N TYR A 97 -1.47 -8.59 -11.01
CA TYR A 97 -1.04 -7.53 -11.93
C TYR A 97 0.42 -7.10 -11.75
N VAL A 98 0.96 -7.25 -10.54
CA VAL A 98 2.33 -6.87 -10.20
C VAL A 98 3.14 -8.13 -9.88
N PRO A 99 4.26 -8.37 -10.59
CA PRO A 99 5.04 -9.58 -10.39
C PRO A 99 5.66 -9.63 -8.99
N ALA A 100 5.88 -10.84 -8.49
CA ALA A 100 6.24 -11.08 -7.10
C ALA A 100 7.60 -10.49 -6.68
N ASP A 101 8.53 -10.33 -7.62
CA ASP A 101 9.82 -9.67 -7.44
C ASP A 101 9.69 -8.17 -7.13
N ARG A 102 8.60 -7.54 -7.59
CA ARG A 102 8.23 -6.15 -7.29
C ARG A 102 7.34 -6.01 -6.06
N MET A 103 7.03 -7.10 -5.36
CA MET A 103 6.30 -7.10 -4.09
C MET A 103 7.25 -7.33 -2.92
N VAL A 104 7.76 -6.25 -2.34
CA VAL A 104 8.81 -6.31 -1.31
C VAL A 104 8.27 -6.08 0.10
N ARG A 105 8.93 -6.68 1.08
CA ARG A 105 8.67 -6.40 2.50
C ARG A 105 9.41 -5.12 2.89
N SER A 106 8.76 -4.27 3.67
CA SER A 106 9.39 -3.07 4.22
C SER A 106 10.57 -3.46 5.13
N LEU A 107 11.79 -3.12 4.70
CA LEU A 107 13.04 -3.41 5.43
C LEU A 107 13.15 -2.61 6.74
N THR A 108 12.51 -1.44 6.80
CA THR A 108 12.74 -0.43 7.83
C THR A 108 12.30 -0.88 9.22
N PHE A 109 11.26 -1.70 9.37
CA PHE A 109 10.79 -2.07 10.72
C PHE A 109 11.83 -2.93 11.48
N PHE A 110 12.36 -3.97 10.83
CA PHE A 110 13.40 -4.81 11.44
C PHE A 110 14.75 -4.09 11.53
N GLN A 111 15.11 -3.27 10.54
CA GLN A 111 16.34 -2.48 10.58
C GLN A 111 16.31 -1.44 11.71
N VAL A 112 15.18 -0.76 11.94
CA VAL A 112 15.02 0.20 13.05
C VAL A 112 15.01 -0.52 14.41
N ILE A 113 14.31 -1.65 14.55
CA ILE A 113 14.36 -2.46 15.78
C ILE A 113 15.80 -2.91 16.08
N LYS A 114 16.52 -3.44 15.09
CA LYS A 114 17.91 -3.89 15.24
C LYS A 114 18.85 -2.73 15.59
N ARG A 115 18.62 -1.53 15.02
CA ARG A 115 19.41 -0.33 15.31
C ARG A 115 19.16 0.19 16.73
N ASN A 116 17.92 0.18 17.20
CA ASN A 116 17.58 0.56 18.58
C ASN A 116 18.09 -0.45 19.62
N LEU A 117 18.00 -1.76 19.35
CA LEU A 117 18.57 -2.78 20.22
C LEU A 117 20.10 -2.67 20.31
N LYS A 118 20.81 -2.44 19.20
CA LYS A 118 22.26 -2.24 19.21
C LYS A 118 22.70 -1.04 20.08
N ASN A 119 21.91 0.04 20.10
CA ASN A 119 22.22 1.21 20.93
C ASN A 119 22.01 0.94 22.43
N LEU A 120 21.06 0.09 22.82
CA LEU A 120 20.85 -0.33 24.21
C LEU A 120 22.01 -1.17 24.76
N PHE A 121 22.61 -2.04 23.94
CA PHE A 121 23.76 -2.86 24.36
C PHE A 121 25.10 -2.11 24.32
N LYS A 122 25.18 -0.98 23.62
CA LYS A 122 26.41 -0.18 23.52
C LYS A 122 26.60 0.77 24.72
N ASN A 123 25.54 1.08 25.48
CA ASN A 123 25.57 1.91 26.69
C ASN A 123 25.81 1.12 27.99
N LYS A 124 26.25 -0.14 27.90
CA LYS A 124 26.61 -0.99 29.06
C LYS A 124 28.10 -1.33 29.13
N LYS A 125 28.96 -0.52 28.52
CA LYS A 125 30.43 -0.64 28.64
C LYS A 125 31.01 0.65 29.17
#